data_AF-E0UEC4-F1
#
_entry.id   AF-E0UEC4-F1
#
_cell.length_a   1.000
_cell.length_b   1.000
_cell.length_c   1.000
_cell.angle_alpha   90.00
_cell.angle_beta   90.00
_cell.angle_gamma   90.00
#
_symmetry.space_group_name_H-M   'P 1'
#
loop_
_entity.id
_entity.type
_entity.pdbx_description
1 polymer ?
#
loop_
_entity_poly.entity_id
_entity_poly.type
_entity_poly.pdbx_seq_one_letter_code
_entity_poly.pdbx_strand_id
1 'polypeptide(L)'
;MSSNLCKGLIIEDDPAKIDLIKRLLCDVEHNSLAQGLSFGFTFVDSLKEGLEKLTSENFNVILLDLTLPDSQGVNALVKLREVFTRIPIIVQLDNEDENLAIKVFQLGADGYLKADYLDTNLLIYQIRLAIEKQQYIAQLEAQQQEREFEVLEKLIHASNTSITARMFGSQPIRESVPDIFEEMVQSYAELLSLALEQRAYKIEHNISERLRILADKLGFLKASPRDVIDLHTTTLKQKNQDVTLAKAQAYVSEGRLMVLELMGYLASFYRKYYIGLSTLNIISKSDQQK
;
A
#
# COMPACT_ATOMS: atom_id res chain seq x y z
N MET A 1 -24.60 -19.23 10.71
CA MET A 1 -24.11 -18.43 9.58
C MET A 1 -23.83 -17.05 10.14
N SER A 2 -22.58 -16.70 10.37
CA SER A 2 -22.21 -15.38 10.89
C SER A 2 -22.54 -14.36 9.81
N SER A 3 -23.54 -13.50 10.03
CA SER A 3 -23.82 -12.41 9.11
C SER A 3 -22.68 -11.40 9.18
N ASN A 4 -22.05 -11.09 8.05
CA ASN A 4 -21.07 -10.01 8.00
C ASN A 4 -21.83 -8.68 7.94
N LEU A 5 -21.51 -7.78 8.88
CA LEU A 5 -22.08 -6.44 8.91
C LEU A 5 -21.45 -5.59 7.80
N CYS A 6 -22.22 -5.26 6.78
CA CYS A 6 -21.92 -4.27 5.76
C CYS A 6 -22.25 -2.87 6.30
N LYS A 7 -21.22 -2.08 6.61
CA LYS A 7 -21.35 -0.68 6.99
C LYS A 7 -21.36 0.22 5.75
N GLY A 8 -22.49 0.85 5.45
CA GLY A 8 -22.59 1.85 4.38
C GLY A 8 -22.59 3.28 4.92
N LEU A 9 -21.95 4.19 4.20
CA LEU A 9 -22.09 5.63 4.42
C LEU A 9 -22.96 6.21 3.30
N ILE A 10 -23.97 6.99 3.66
CA ILE A 10 -24.85 7.69 2.72
C ILE A 10 -24.66 9.18 2.94
N ILE A 11 -24.24 9.89 1.88
CA ILE A 11 -24.01 11.33 1.88
C ILE A 11 -25.11 11.96 1.04
N GLU A 12 -26.12 12.51 1.69
CA GLU A 12 -27.36 13.02 1.10
C GLU A 12 -27.96 14.08 2.03
N ASP A 13 -28.32 15.26 1.48
CA ASP A 13 -28.90 16.37 2.25
C ASP A 13 -30.42 16.48 2.11
N ASP A 14 -31.04 15.90 1.07
CA ASP A 14 -32.48 15.95 0.87
C ASP A 14 -33.22 14.97 1.83
N PRO A 15 -34.02 15.47 2.79
CA PRO A 15 -34.74 14.63 3.74
C PRO A 15 -35.68 13.63 3.05
N ALA A 16 -36.27 13.97 1.90
CA ALA A 16 -37.18 13.08 1.18
C ALA A 16 -36.43 11.89 0.59
N LYS A 17 -35.24 12.12 0.03
CA LYS A 17 -34.36 11.04 -0.48
C LYS A 17 -33.84 10.17 0.66
N ILE A 18 -33.42 10.77 1.77
CA ILE A 18 -32.99 10.04 2.98
C ILE A 18 -34.11 9.09 3.45
N ASP A 19 -35.33 9.58 3.56
CA ASP A 19 -36.47 8.79 4.04
C ASP A 19 -36.86 7.68 3.05
N LEU A 20 -36.76 7.94 1.74
CA LEU A 20 -36.92 6.90 0.72
C LEU A 20 -35.86 5.80 0.89
N ILE A 21 -34.58 6.17 0.95
CA ILE A 21 -33.48 5.20 1.08
C ILE A 21 -33.63 4.39 2.37
N LYS A 22 -33.93 5.03 3.51
CA LYS A 22 -34.21 4.33 4.78
C LYS A 22 -35.31 3.29 4.62
N ARG A 23 -36.43 3.64 3.97
CA ARG A 23 -37.54 2.72 3.72
C ARG A 23 -37.12 1.55 2.85
N LEU A 24 -36.43 1.82 1.74
CA LEU A 24 -35.92 0.77 0.85
C LEU A 24 -34.97 -0.18 1.58
N LEU A 25 -34.20 0.33 2.55
CA LEU A 25 -33.24 -0.42 3.34
C LEU A 25 -33.86 -1.18 4.52
N CYS A 26 -35.05 -0.81 4.99
CA CYS A 26 -35.78 -1.57 6.01
C CYS A 26 -36.25 -2.94 5.49
N ASP A 27 -36.59 -3.02 4.20
CA ASP A 27 -37.11 -4.25 3.57
C ASP A 27 -36.01 -5.27 3.21
N VAL A 28 -34.76 -5.00 3.59
CA VAL A 28 -33.58 -5.78 3.19
C VAL A 28 -33.50 -7.13 3.92
N GLU A 29 -33.95 -7.22 5.17
CA GLU A 29 -33.77 -8.44 6.00
C GLU A 29 -34.49 -9.69 5.44
N HIS A 30 -35.48 -9.50 4.58
CA HIS A 30 -36.23 -10.59 3.93
C HIS A 30 -35.86 -10.79 2.45
N ASN A 31 -34.87 -10.05 1.96
CA ASN A 31 -34.47 -10.10 0.56
C ASN A 31 -33.44 -11.21 0.29
N SER A 32 -33.69 -12.05 -0.71
CA SER A 32 -32.75 -13.10 -1.11
C SER A 32 -31.39 -12.56 -1.56
N LEU A 33 -31.34 -11.34 -2.11
CA LEU A 33 -30.10 -10.66 -2.50
C LEU A 33 -29.27 -10.17 -1.30
N ALA A 34 -29.92 -10.00 -0.14
CA ALA A 34 -29.27 -9.62 1.11
C ALA A 34 -28.76 -10.81 1.92
N GLN A 35 -28.97 -12.05 1.44
CA GLN A 35 -28.61 -13.26 2.17
C GLN A 35 -27.12 -13.27 2.52
N GLY A 36 -26.83 -13.41 3.83
CA GLY A 36 -25.47 -13.42 4.38
C GLY A 36 -24.89 -12.05 4.74
N LEU A 37 -25.62 -10.96 4.46
CA LEU A 37 -25.24 -9.59 4.82
C LEU A 37 -26.22 -9.02 5.85
N SER A 38 -25.70 -8.43 6.91
CA SER A 38 -26.47 -7.49 7.74
C SER A 38 -26.04 -6.10 7.34
N PHE A 39 -26.96 -5.15 7.19
CA PHE A 39 -26.60 -3.80 6.79
C PHE A 39 -26.73 -2.81 7.94
N GLY A 40 -25.72 -1.95 8.10
CA GLY A 40 -25.76 -0.80 9.00
C GLY A 40 -25.39 0.44 8.21
N PHE A 41 -26.28 1.42 8.15
CA PHE A 41 -26.05 2.64 7.38
C PHE A 41 -25.91 3.86 8.29
N THR A 42 -24.92 4.69 7.99
CA THR A 42 -24.75 6.02 8.57
C THR A 42 -25.13 7.05 7.52
N PHE A 43 -25.95 8.02 7.90
CA PHE A 43 -26.37 9.12 7.04
C PHE A 43 -25.70 10.40 7.50
N VAL A 44 -25.21 11.18 6.55
CA VAL A 44 -24.60 12.50 6.76
C VAL A 44 -25.12 13.46 5.70
N ASP A 45 -25.23 14.75 6.03
CA ASP A 45 -25.90 15.75 5.18
C ASP A 45 -24.95 16.60 4.33
N SER A 46 -23.65 16.34 4.42
CA SER A 46 -22.63 17.13 3.74
C SER A 46 -21.41 16.30 3.40
N LEU A 47 -20.71 16.68 2.32
CA LEU A 47 -19.46 16.04 1.95
C LEU A 47 -18.43 16.16 3.07
N LYS A 48 -18.37 17.32 3.73
CA LYS A 48 -17.47 17.56 4.85
C LYS A 48 -17.66 16.55 5.97
N GLU A 49 -18.90 16.35 6.44
CA GLU A 49 -19.19 15.37 7.50
C GLU A 49 -18.88 13.94 7.02
N GLY A 50 -19.17 13.62 5.76
CA GLY A 50 -18.80 12.33 5.17
C GLY A 50 -17.30 12.05 5.21
N LEU A 51 -16.47 13.03 4.86
CA LEU A 51 -15.01 12.93 4.94
C LEU A 51 -14.51 12.74 6.38
N GLU A 52 -15.09 13.48 7.34
CA GLU A 52 -14.76 13.34 8.76
C GLU A 52 -15.10 11.93 9.27
N LYS A 53 -16.29 11.42 8.93
CA LYS A 53 -16.72 10.06 9.26
C LYS A 53 -15.82 8.99 8.67
N LEU A 54 -15.49 9.08 7.39
CA LEU A 54 -14.59 8.14 6.70
C LEU A 54 -13.17 8.14 7.28
N THR A 55 -12.77 9.21 7.97
CA THR A 55 -11.48 9.26 8.66
C THR A 55 -11.52 8.58 10.03
N SER A 56 -12.66 8.68 10.73
CA SER A 56 -12.83 8.14 12.09
C SER A 56 -13.35 6.70 12.14
N GLU A 57 -14.03 6.24 11.10
CA GLU A 57 -14.76 4.97 11.07
C GLU A 57 -14.54 4.24 9.74
N ASN A 58 -14.67 2.91 9.75
CA ASN A 58 -14.54 2.09 8.54
C ASN A 58 -15.90 1.83 7.90
N PHE A 59 -15.96 2.03 6.59
CA PHE A 59 -17.13 1.76 5.75
C PHE A 59 -16.77 0.81 4.61
N ASN A 60 -17.76 0.02 4.17
CA ASN A 60 -17.65 -0.93 3.09
C ASN A 60 -18.12 -0.37 1.75
N VAL A 61 -18.96 0.66 1.76
CA VAL A 61 -19.52 1.29 0.56
C VAL A 61 -19.94 2.73 0.89
N ILE A 62 -19.83 3.62 -0.09
CA ILE A 62 -20.34 4.99 -0.02
C ILE A 62 -21.44 5.12 -1.08
N LEU A 63 -22.60 5.62 -0.66
CA LEU A 63 -23.63 6.13 -1.56
C LEU A 63 -23.54 7.65 -1.53
N LEU A 64 -23.34 8.25 -2.70
CA LEU A 64 -23.03 9.67 -2.84
C LEU A 64 -24.07 10.37 -3.72
N ASP A 65 -24.75 11.36 -3.17
CA ASP A 65 -25.50 12.33 -3.94
C ASP A 65 -24.57 13.40 -4.55
N LEU A 66 -24.90 13.88 -5.75
CA LEU A 66 -24.11 14.90 -6.46
C LEU A 66 -24.63 16.33 -6.30
N THR A 67 -25.74 16.52 -5.60
CA THR A 67 -26.46 17.78 -5.40
C THR A 67 -26.26 18.39 -4.01
N LEU A 68 -25.21 17.94 -3.29
CA LEU A 68 -24.87 18.41 -1.95
C LEU A 68 -24.64 19.93 -1.86
N PRO A 69 -25.01 20.57 -0.74
CA PRO A 69 -24.93 22.02 -0.57
C PRO A 69 -23.48 22.52 -0.50
N ASP A 70 -22.55 21.68 -0.04
CA ASP A 70 -21.14 22.02 0.16
C ASP A 70 -20.22 21.50 -0.97
N SER A 71 -20.78 20.84 -1.99
CA SER A 71 -20.01 20.36 -3.14
C SER A 71 -20.86 20.25 -4.40
N GLN A 72 -20.41 20.91 -5.47
CA GLN A 72 -21.15 20.93 -6.74
C GLN A 72 -20.81 19.73 -7.64
N GLY A 73 -21.82 18.92 -7.95
CA GLY A 73 -21.75 17.87 -8.97
C GLY A 73 -20.65 16.84 -8.67
N VAL A 74 -19.93 16.45 -9.72
CA VAL A 74 -18.88 15.41 -9.64
C VAL A 74 -17.68 15.77 -8.75
N ASN A 75 -17.56 17.01 -8.28
CA ASN A 75 -16.45 17.42 -7.41
C ASN A 75 -16.43 16.63 -6.09
N ALA A 76 -17.59 16.22 -5.59
CA ALA A 76 -17.68 15.39 -4.39
C ALA A 76 -17.01 14.02 -4.62
N LEU A 77 -17.32 13.39 -5.76
CA LEU A 77 -16.74 12.12 -6.17
C LEU A 77 -15.22 12.21 -6.31
N VAL A 78 -14.72 13.27 -6.96
CA VAL A 78 -13.27 13.48 -7.15
C VAL A 78 -12.56 13.56 -5.80
N LYS A 79 -13.03 14.42 -4.89
CA LYS A 79 -12.46 14.59 -3.55
C LYS A 79 -12.47 13.28 -2.74
N LEU A 80 -13.57 12.54 -2.80
CA LEU A 80 -13.67 11.24 -2.12
C LEU A 80 -12.69 10.23 -2.71
N ARG A 81 -12.56 10.16 -4.03
CA ARG A 81 -11.69 9.19 -4.70
C ARG A 81 -10.21 9.49 -4.51
N GLU A 82 -9.81 10.75 -4.40
CA GLU A 82 -8.45 11.18 -4.07
C GLU A 82 -7.98 10.67 -2.70
N VAL A 83 -8.89 10.65 -1.72
CA VAL A 83 -8.58 10.24 -0.34
C VAL A 83 -8.85 8.75 -0.09
N PHE A 84 -9.96 8.23 -0.64
CA PHE A 84 -10.46 6.88 -0.39
C PHE A 84 -10.47 6.05 -1.69
N THR A 85 -9.32 5.50 -2.02
CA THR A 85 -9.10 4.74 -3.26
C THR A 85 -9.69 3.33 -3.25
N ARG A 86 -10.00 2.78 -2.06
CA ARG A 86 -10.40 1.38 -1.89
C ARG A 86 -11.84 1.16 -1.46
N ILE A 87 -12.56 2.22 -1.10
CA ILE A 87 -13.97 2.11 -0.71
C ILE A 87 -14.80 2.30 -1.98
N PRO A 88 -15.68 1.36 -2.33
CA PRO A 88 -16.51 1.50 -3.50
C PRO A 88 -17.46 2.69 -3.35
N ILE A 89 -17.58 3.52 -4.39
CA ILE A 89 -18.47 4.69 -4.40
C ILE A 89 -19.55 4.48 -5.45
N ILE A 90 -20.81 4.46 -5.01
CA ILE A 90 -22.00 4.41 -5.84
C ILE A 90 -22.59 5.81 -5.88
N VAL A 91 -22.81 6.34 -7.08
CA VAL A 91 -23.30 7.71 -7.26
C VAL A 91 -24.80 7.72 -7.53
N GLN A 92 -25.56 8.57 -6.84
CA GLN A 92 -26.96 8.83 -7.15
C GLN A 92 -27.07 9.91 -8.21
N LEU A 93 -27.86 9.63 -9.25
CA LEU A 93 -28.11 10.54 -10.36
C LEU A 93 -29.60 10.85 -10.43
N ASP A 94 -29.94 12.13 -10.37
CA ASP A 94 -31.31 12.63 -10.47
C ASP A 94 -31.76 12.87 -11.92
N ASN A 95 -30.84 12.91 -12.89
CA ASN A 95 -31.15 13.22 -14.27
C ASN A 95 -30.91 12.03 -15.21
N GLU A 96 -31.62 12.02 -16.34
CA GLU A 96 -31.41 11.04 -17.41
C GLU A 96 -30.23 11.42 -18.35
N ASP A 97 -29.36 12.35 -17.95
CA ASP A 97 -28.21 12.73 -18.79
C ASP A 97 -27.18 11.59 -18.83
N GLU A 98 -27.25 10.78 -19.88
CA GLU A 98 -26.32 9.67 -20.12
C GLU A 98 -24.85 10.13 -20.13
N ASN A 99 -24.57 11.38 -20.50
CA ASN A 99 -23.21 11.91 -20.47
C ASN A 99 -22.69 12.04 -19.05
N LEU A 100 -23.56 12.34 -18.07
CA LEU A 100 -23.18 12.43 -16.67
C LEU A 100 -22.84 11.05 -16.11
N ALA A 101 -23.60 10.00 -16.47
CA ALA A 101 -23.32 8.63 -16.08
C ALA A 101 -21.94 8.16 -16.59
N ILE A 102 -21.60 8.44 -17.85
CA ILE A 102 -20.28 8.12 -18.40
C ILE A 102 -19.18 8.90 -17.65
N LYS A 103 -19.41 10.18 -17.37
CA LYS A 103 -18.47 11.04 -16.68
C LYS A 103 -18.15 10.56 -15.26
N VAL A 104 -19.16 10.13 -14.48
CA VAL A 104 -18.93 9.63 -13.11
C VAL A 104 -18.11 8.33 -13.12
N PHE A 105 -18.32 7.44 -14.08
CA PHE A 105 -17.47 6.25 -14.23
C PHE A 105 -16.02 6.60 -14.56
N GLN A 106 -15.80 7.54 -15.48
CA GLN A 106 -14.44 7.98 -15.83
C GLN A 106 -13.71 8.61 -14.64
N LEU A 107 -14.46 9.23 -13.72
CA LEU A 107 -13.94 9.80 -12.48
C LEU A 107 -13.80 8.77 -11.35
N GLY A 108 -14.07 7.49 -11.63
CA GLY A 108 -13.80 6.39 -10.73
C GLY A 108 -14.97 6.02 -9.82
N ALA A 109 -16.23 6.30 -10.18
CA ALA A 109 -17.37 5.67 -9.52
C ALA A 109 -17.39 4.15 -9.81
N ASP A 110 -17.79 3.35 -8.84
CA ASP A 110 -17.91 1.89 -8.97
C ASP A 110 -19.28 1.43 -9.44
N GLY A 111 -20.27 2.31 -9.30
CA GLY A 111 -21.62 2.15 -9.80
C GLY A 111 -22.36 3.48 -9.78
N TYR A 112 -23.56 3.48 -10.36
CA TYR A 112 -24.48 4.59 -10.22
C TYR A 112 -25.92 4.06 -10.09
N LEU A 113 -26.76 4.86 -9.45
CA LEU A 113 -28.18 4.61 -9.26
C LEU A 113 -28.95 5.81 -9.78
N LYS A 114 -29.90 5.56 -10.67
CA LYS A 114 -30.85 6.59 -11.10
C LYS A 114 -31.98 6.66 -10.06
N ALA A 115 -32.28 7.85 -9.56
CA ALA A 115 -33.31 8.06 -8.54
C ALA A 115 -34.68 7.51 -8.99
N ASP A 116 -35.03 7.70 -10.27
CA ASP A 116 -36.31 7.28 -10.87
C ASP A 116 -36.56 5.77 -10.88
N TYR A 117 -35.49 4.97 -10.84
CA TYR A 117 -35.55 3.51 -10.90
C TYR A 117 -35.11 2.86 -9.59
N LEU A 118 -35.02 3.65 -8.52
CA LEU A 118 -34.51 3.18 -7.24
C LEU A 118 -35.54 2.30 -6.53
N ASP A 119 -35.27 0.99 -6.48
CA ASP A 119 -35.97 0.03 -5.64
C ASP A 119 -35.00 -0.71 -4.70
N THR A 120 -35.56 -1.43 -3.72
CA THR A 120 -34.79 -2.19 -2.74
C THR A 120 -33.86 -3.21 -3.39
N ASN A 121 -34.31 -3.93 -4.42
CA ASN A 121 -33.52 -4.98 -5.06
C ASN A 121 -32.32 -4.39 -5.79
N LEU A 122 -32.54 -3.31 -6.55
CA LEU A 122 -31.51 -2.64 -7.32
C LEU A 122 -30.47 -2.00 -6.40
N LEU A 123 -30.90 -1.34 -5.32
CA LEU A 123 -29.99 -0.76 -4.34
C LEU A 123 -29.09 -1.83 -3.70
N ILE A 124 -29.68 -2.92 -3.19
CA ILE A 124 -28.92 -4.03 -2.60
C ILE A 124 -27.98 -4.66 -3.63
N TYR A 125 -28.47 -4.89 -4.85
CA TYR A 125 -27.67 -5.49 -5.92
C TYR A 125 -26.46 -4.62 -6.26
N GLN A 126 -26.63 -3.31 -6.43
CA GLN A 126 -25.51 -2.40 -6.72
C GLN A 126 -24.50 -2.35 -5.58
N ILE A 127 -24.96 -2.30 -4.33
CA ILE A 127 -24.08 -2.35 -3.16
C ILE A 127 -23.28 -3.65 -3.14
N ARG A 128 -23.95 -4.80 -3.32
CA ARG A 128 -23.30 -6.11 -3.33
C ARG A 128 -22.27 -6.22 -4.45
N LEU A 129 -22.66 -5.84 -5.67
CA LEU A 129 -21.79 -5.88 -6.84
C LEU A 129 -20.54 -5.04 -6.65
N ALA A 130 -20.68 -3.81 -6.11
CA ALA A 130 -19.56 -2.92 -5.87
C ALA A 130 -18.59 -3.48 -4.82
N ILE A 131 -19.12 -4.06 -3.73
CA ILE A 131 -18.32 -4.70 -2.68
C ILE A 131 -17.59 -5.94 -3.22
N GLU A 132 -18.30 -6.83 -3.93
CA GLU A 132 -17.72 -8.05 -4.50
C GLU A 132 -16.62 -7.73 -5.51
N LYS A 133 -16.84 -6.73 -6.39
CA LYS A 133 -15.83 -6.25 -7.32
C LYS A 133 -14.59 -5.74 -6.59
N GLN A 134 -14.76 -4.96 -5.52
CA GLN A 134 -13.64 -4.46 -4.74
C GLN A 134 -12.86 -5.58 -4.04
N GLN A 135 -13.56 -6.59 -3.50
CA GLN A 135 -12.94 -7.76 -2.91
C GLN A 135 -12.16 -8.57 -3.95
N TYR A 136 -12.71 -8.75 -5.15
CA TYR A 136 -12.05 -9.46 -6.24
C TYR A 136 -10.76 -8.76 -6.70
N ILE A 137 -10.80 -7.43 -6.87
CA ILE A 137 -9.60 -6.64 -7.20
C ILE A 137 -8.53 -6.80 -6.11
N ALA A 138 -8.91 -6.68 -4.84
CA ALA A 138 -7.99 -6.86 -3.72
C ALA A 138 -7.36 -8.26 -3.67
N GLN A 139 -8.11 -9.30 -4.03
CA GLN A 139 -7.59 -10.67 -4.13
C GLN A 139 -6.58 -10.82 -5.27
N LEU A 140 -6.86 -10.24 -6.45
CA LEU A 140 -5.92 -10.26 -7.59
C LEU A 140 -4.61 -9.55 -7.26
N GLU A 141 -4.70 -8.38 -6.62
CA GLU A 141 -3.52 -7.63 -6.15
C GLU A 141 -2.69 -8.45 -5.17
N ALA A 142 -3.34 -9.12 -4.20
CA ALA A 142 -2.66 -9.98 -3.23
C ALA A 142 -1.96 -11.17 -3.91
N GLN A 143 -2.63 -11.85 -4.85
CA GLN A 143 -2.04 -12.97 -5.60
C GLN A 143 -0.86 -12.54 -6.49
N GLN A 144 -0.95 -11.36 -7.12
CA GLN A 144 0.14 -10.84 -7.92
C GLN A 144 1.36 -10.56 -7.05
N GLN A 145 1.15 -9.97 -5.87
CA GLN A 145 2.22 -9.67 -4.92
C GLN A 145 2.86 -10.94 -4.35
N GLU A 146 2.08 -11.97 -4.05
CA GLU A 146 2.61 -13.27 -3.60
C GLU A 146 3.51 -13.89 -4.68
N ARG A 147 3.07 -13.87 -5.94
CA ARG A 147 3.91 -14.31 -7.07
C ARG A 147 5.19 -13.50 -7.22
N GLU A 148 5.12 -12.17 -7.08
CA GLU A 148 6.32 -11.34 -7.13
C GLU A 148 7.30 -11.66 -5.98
N PHE A 149 6.79 -11.94 -4.78
CA PHE A 149 7.61 -12.37 -3.65
C PHE A 149 8.26 -13.73 -3.90
N GLU A 150 7.51 -14.71 -4.43
CA GLU A 150 8.05 -16.01 -4.82
C GLU A 150 9.14 -15.90 -5.89
N VAL A 151 8.97 -15.02 -6.88
CA VAL A 151 9.98 -14.76 -7.91
C VAL A 151 11.24 -14.18 -7.29
N LEU A 152 11.12 -13.23 -6.35
CA LEU A 152 12.25 -12.66 -5.64
C LEU A 152 13.00 -13.72 -4.82
N GLU A 153 12.29 -14.55 -4.06
CA GLU A 153 12.89 -15.69 -3.33
C GLU A 153 13.62 -16.63 -4.30
N LYS A 154 13.01 -16.99 -5.43
CA LYS A 154 13.65 -17.84 -6.44
C LYS A 154 14.92 -17.22 -7.01
N LEU A 155 14.96 -15.91 -7.27
CA LEU A 155 16.17 -15.23 -7.77
C LEU A 155 17.33 -15.26 -6.75
N ILE A 156 17.00 -15.22 -5.46
CA ILE A 156 17.99 -15.30 -4.38
C ILE A 156 18.59 -16.70 -4.27
N HIS A 157 17.76 -17.74 -4.42
CA HIS A 157 18.21 -19.14 -4.30
C HIS A 157 18.77 -19.72 -5.60
N ALA A 158 18.29 -19.29 -6.77
CA ALA A 158 18.72 -19.79 -8.08
C ALA A 158 20.06 -19.21 -8.56
N SER A 159 20.56 -18.15 -7.90
CA SER A 159 21.87 -17.61 -8.21
C SER A 159 22.95 -18.52 -7.61
N ASN A 160 23.58 -19.33 -8.47
CA ASN A 160 24.83 -20.11 -8.26
C ASN A 160 26.02 -19.26 -7.72
N THR A 161 25.80 -18.00 -7.33
CA THR A 161 26.79 -17.06 -6.80
C THR A 161 27.30 -17.42 -5.42
N SER A 162 26.65 -18.34 -4.67
CA SER A 162 27.24 -18.95 -3.47
C SER A 162 28.49 -19.75 -3.81
N ILE A 163 28.53 -20.37 -4.99
CA ILE A 163 29.72 -21.05 -5.52
C ILE A 163 30.77 -19.99 -5.90
N THR A 164 30.37 -18.89 -6.55
CA THR A 164 31.29 -17.82 -6.98
C THR A 164 31.91 -17.03 -5.82
N ALA A 165 31.14 -16.68 -4.77
CA ALA A 165 31.63 -16.00 -3.56
C ALA A 165 32.60 -16.90 -2.75
N ARG A 166 32.29 -18.19 -2.61
CA ARG A 166 33.22 -19.19 -2.06
C ARG A 166 34.46 -19.37 -2.95
N MET A 167 34.31 -19.30 -4.27
CA MET A 167 35.42 -19.35 -5.25
C MET A 167 36.37 -18.16 -5.11
N PHE A 168 35.86 -16.99 -4.72
CA PHE A 168 36.66 -15.78 -4.47
C PHE A 168 37.03 -15.59 -2.98
N GLY A 169 36.78 -16.59 -2.13
CA GLY A 169 37.22 -16.61 -0.72
C GLY A 169 36.40 -15.78 0.26
N SER A 170 35.21 -15.30 -0.12
CA SER A 170 34.33 -14.49 0.74
C SER A 170 33.18 -15.35 1.26
N GLN A 171 33.19 -15.67 2.56
CA GLN A 171 32.01 -16.26 3.22
C GLN A 171 30.92 -15.18 3.38
N PRO A 172 29.62 -15.53 3.25
CA PRO A 172 28.53 -14.61 3.55
C PRO A 172 28.68 -13.98 4.94
N ILE A 173 28.26 -12.72 5.11
CA ILE A 173 28.35 -12.01 6.39
C ILE A 173 27.59 -12.75 7.49
N ARG A 174 26.42 -13.31 7.15
CA ARG A 174 25.61 -14.12 8.06
C ARG A 174 26.35 -15.34 8.62
N GLU A 175 27.24 -15.95 7.85
CA GLU A 175 28.03 -17.11 8.28
C GLU A 175 29.31 -16.69 8.99
N SER A 176 29.96 -15.61 8.53
CA SER A 176 31.27 -15.18 9.03
C SER A 176 31.21 -14.35 10.31
N VAL A 177 30.19 -13.49 10.44
CA VAL A 177 30.00 -12.59 11.59
C VAL A 177 28.52 -12.52 12.00
N PRO A 178 27.94 -13.62 12.50
CA PRO A 178 26.49 -13.75 12.72
C PRO A 178 25.91 -12.71 13.69
N ASP A 179 26.63 -12.37 14.76
CA ASP A 179 26.15 -11.39 15.75
C ASP A 179 26.01 -9.98 15.14
N ILE A 180 26.99 -9.57 14.31
CA ILE A 180 26.96 -8.29 13.60
C ILE A 180 25.88 -8.32 12.53
N PHE A 181 25.69 -9.45 11.86
CA PHE A 181 24.61 -9.62 10.90
C PHE A 181 23.24 -9.43 11.55
N GLU A 182 22.97 -10.07 12.69
CA GLU A 182 21.72 -9.87 13.44
C GLU A 182 21.53 -8.43 13.90
N GLU A 183 22.59 -7.74 14.37
CA GLU A 183 22.51 -6.30 14.69
C GLU A 183 22.09 -5.47 13.45
N MET A 184 22.68 -5.77 12.30
CA MET A 184 22.32 -5.11 11.03
C MET A 184 20.89 -5.40 10.61
N VAL A 185 20.42 -6.64 10.79
CA VAL A 185 19.02 -7.03 10.55
C VAL A 185 18.09 -6.19 11.42
N GLN A 186 18.35 -6.08 12.73
CA GLN A 186 17.54 -5.24 13.62
C GLN A 186 17.55 -3.77 13.20
N SER A 187 18.73 -3.21 12.89
CA SER A 187 18.85 -1.82 12.45
C SER A 187 18.09 -1.56 11.13
N TYR A 188 18.19 -2.47 10.17
CA TYR A 188 17.45 -2.36 8.91
C TYR A 188 15.93 -2.52 9.11
N ALA A 189 15.53 -3.41 10.02
CA ALA A 189 14.14 -3.64 10.40
C ALA A 189 13.49 -2.40 11.05
N GLU A 190 14.24 -1.66 11.87
CA GLU A 190 13.82 -0.37 12.42
C GLU A 190 13.65 0.68 11.33
N LEU A 191 14.62 0.80 10.42
CA LEU A 191 14.55 1.74 9.30
C LEU A 191 13.34 1.46 8.42
N LEU A 192 13.03 0.19 8.18
CA LEU A 192 11.89 -0.22 7.38
C LEU A 192 10.56 0.13 8.08
N SER A 193 10.48 0.01 9.41
CA SER A 193 9.33 0.48 10.18
C SER A 193 9.17 2.00 10.11
N LEU A 194 10.26 2.77 10.24
CA LEU A 194 10.24 4.23 10.10
C LEU A 194 9.83 4.67 8.69
N ALA A 195 10.30 3.98 7.64
CA ALA A 195 9.91 4.28 6.26
C ALA A 195 8.40 4.12 6.05
N LEU A 196 7.80 3.07 6.62
CA LEU A 196 6.35 2.91 6.60
C LEU A 196 5.61 4.00 7.37
N GLU A 197 6.11 4.40 8.54
CA GLU A 197 5.52 5.50 9.33
C GLU A 197 5.59 6.84 8.60
N GLN A 198 6.72 7.16 7.98
CA GLN A 198 6.89 8.36 7.16
C GLN A 198 5.88 8.39 5.99
N ARG A 199 5.63 7.24 5.35
CA ARG A 199 4.64 7.13 4.28
C ARG A 199 3.20 7.25 4.77
N ALA A 200 2.89 6.68 5.93
CA ALA A 200 1.55 6.71 6.52
C ALA A 200 1.18 8.09 7.11
N TYR A 201 2.14 8.74 7.78
CA TYR A 201 1.90 9.94 8.59
C TYR A 201 2.58 11.21 8.04
N LYS A 202 3.33 11.12 6.93
CA LYS A 202 4.10 12.22 6.31
C LYS A 202 5.10 12.90 7.26
N ILE A 203 5.61 12.16 8.26
CA ILE A 203 6.62 12.64 9.20
C ILE A 203 8.00 12.38 8.58
N GLU A 204 8.84 13.40 8.44
CA GLU A 204 10.21 13.21 7.93
C GLU A 204 11.10 12.53 8.97
N HIS A 205 11.71 11.42 8.56
CA HIS A 205 12.74 10.73 9.33
C HIS A 205 14.09 10.79 8.60
N ASN A 206 15.19 10.76 9.34
CA ASN A 206 16.54 10.74 8.76
C ASN A 206 16.96 9.33 8.30
N ILE A 207 16.13 8.72 7.45
CA ILE A 207 16.28 7.33 6.99
C ILE A 207 17.52 7.21 6.10
N SER A 208 17.67 8.09 5.11
CA SER A 208 18.79 8.03 4.16
C SER A 208 20.16 8.10 4.83
N GLU A 209 20.35 8.96 5.84
CA GLU A 209 21.63 9.03 6.55
C GLU A 209 21.91 7.77 7.37
N ARG A 210 20.89 7.23 8.05
CA ARG A 210 21.04 5.96 8.78
C ARG A 210 21.29 4.79 7.84
N LEU A 211 20.65 4.78 6.68
CA LEU A 211 20.87 3.78 5.63
C LEU A 211 22.29 3.87 5.07
N ARG A 212 22.84 5.08 4.94
CA ARG A 212 24.23 5.33 4.57
C ARG A 212 25.22 4.78 5.60
N ILE A 213 24.96 4.99 6.90
CA ILE A 213 25.78 4.43 7.98
C ILE A 213 25.76 2.90 7.93
N LEU A 214 24.58 2.30 7.68
CA LEU A 214 24.47 0.85 7.51
C LEU A 214 25.25 0.35 6.28
N ALA A 215 25.19 1.09 5.17
CA ALA A 215 25.98 0.80 3.98
C ALA A 215 27.49 0.86 4.24
N ASP A 216 27.95 1.82 5.03
CA ASP A 216 29.36 1.94 5.42
C ASP A 216 29.78 0.72 6.27
N LYS A 217 28.97 0.31 7.26
CA LYS A 217 29.22 -0.92 8.05
C LYS A 217 29.36 -2.15 7.14
N LEU A 218 28.42 -2.33 6.21
CA LEU A 218 28.47 -3.40 5.20
C LEU A 218 29.74 -3.30 4.35
N GLY A 219 30.10 -2.10 3.91
CA GLY A 219 31.31 -1.86 3.13
C GLY A 219 32.61 -2.22 3.86
N PHE A 220 32.72 -1.88 5.15
CA PHE A 220 33.88 -2.27 5.98
C PHE A 220 33.99 -3.80 6.14
N LEU A 221 32.86 -4.50 6.19
CA LEU A 221 32.79 -5.96 6.19
C LEU A 221 32.99 -6.58 4.79
N LYS A 222 33.26 -5.76 3.78
CA LYS A 222 33.40 -6.18 2.38
C LYS A 222 32.15 -6.90 1.85
N ALA A 223 30.97 -6.46 2.30
CA ALA A 223 29.68 -6.98 1.86
C ALA A 223 29.55 -6.94 0.34
N SER A 224 29.08 -8.04 -0.22
CA SER A 224 28.62 -8.11 -1.59
C SER A 224 27.15 -7.65 -1.69
N PRO A 225 26.67 -7.35 -2.90
CA PRO A 225 25.22 -7.20 -3.16
C PRO A 225 24.38 -8.33 -2.56
N ARG A 226 24.90 -9.56 -2.51
CA ARG A 226 24.17 -10.70 -1.96
C ARG A 226 23.96 -10.58 -0.45
N ASP A 227 24.93 -10.05 0.29
CA ASP A 227 24.79 -9.82 1.72
C ASP A 227 23.72 -8.76 2.01
N VAL A 228 23.58 -7.76 1.14
CA VAL A 228 22.51 -6.76 1.22
C VAL A 228 21.13 -7.39 0.99
N ILE A 229 21.02 -8.31 0.04
CA ILE A 229 19.77 -9.04 -0.23
C ILE A 229 19.46 -10.04 0.89
N ASP A 230 20.46 -10.73 1.44
CA ASP A 230 20.28 -11.65 2.58
C ASP A 230 19.80 -10.89 3.82
N LEU A 231 20.39 -9.72 4.10
CA LEU A 231 19.93 -8.77 5.11
C LEU A 231 18.47 -8.37 4.89
N HIS A 232 18.12 -7.94 3.67
CA HIS A 232 16.76 -7.49 3.34
C HIS A 232 15.72 -8.59 3.50
N THR A 233 15.99 -9.78 2.97
CA THR A 233 15.05 -10.90 3.01
C THR A 233 14.91 -11.54 4.38
N THR A 234 16.00 -11.62 5.15
CA THR A 234 15.94 -12.01 6.55
C THR A 234 15.07 -11.05 7.35
N THR A 235 15.24 -9.75 7.12
CA THR A 235 14.42 -8.70 7.77
C THR A 235 12.93 -8.83 7.42
N LEU A 236 12.59 -9.01 6.14
CA LEU A 236 11.20 -9.20 5.72
C LEU A 236 10.58 -10.45 6.34
N LYS A 237 11.33 -11.56 6.40
CA LYS A 237 10.87 -12.80 7.06
C LYS A 237 10.56 -12.56 8.53
N GLN A 238 11.43 -11.86 9.26
CA GLN A 238 11.20 -11.54 10.67
C GLN A 238 9.98 -10.61 10.87
N LYS A 239 9.85 -9.55 10.06
CA LYS A 239 8.74 -8.59 10.19
C LYS A 239 7.38 -9.15 9.76
N ASN A 240 7.36 -10.18 8.90
CA ASN A 240 6.12 -10.78 8.38
C ASN A 240 5.52 -11.88 9.27
N GLN A 241 6.18 -12.30 10.35
CA GLN A 241 5.70 -13.43 11.18
C GLN A 241 4.40 -13.11 11.94
N ASP A 242 4.16 -11.86 12.35
CA ASP A 242 3.04 -11.48 13.25
C ASP A 242 2.29 -10.20 12.82
N VAL A 243 2.24 -9.90 11.51
CA VAL A 243 1.60 -8.67 11.02
C VAL A 243 0.45 -8.96 10.05
N THR A 244 -0.50 -8.02 9.96
CA THR A 244 -1.61 -8.10 9.01
C THR A 244 -1.11 -8.14 7.57
N LEU A 245 -1.87 -8.79 6.68
CA LEU A 245 -1.52 -8.90 5.25
C LEU A 245 -1.22 -7.52 4.63
N ALA A 246 -2.02 -6.50 4.93
CA ALA A 246 -1.78 -5.14 4.45
C ALA A 246 -0.45 -4.54 4.93
N LYS A 247 -0.05 -4.82 6.17
CA LYS A 247 1.22 -4.32 6.74
C LYS A 247 2.42 -5.10 6.19
N ALA A 248 2.28 -6.42 5.98
CA ALA A 248 3.28 -7.23 5.28
C ALA A 248 3.50 -6.72 3.85
N GLN A 249 2.42 -6.43 3.11
CA GLN A 249 2.49 -5.87 1.75
C GLN A 249 3.19 -4.50 1.72
N ALA A 250 2.87 -3.64 2.68
CA ALA A 250 3.53 -2.35 2.81
C ALA A 250 5.04 -2.52 3.00
N TYR A 251 5.47 -3.42 3.89
CA TYR A 251 6.90 -3.72 4.12
C TYR A 251 7.62 -4.20 2.86
N VAL A 252 7.00 -5.09 2.07
CA VAL A 252 7.60 -5.56 0.81
C VAL A 252 7.74 -4.40 -0.19
N SER A 253 6.71 -3.55 -0.33
CA SER A 253 6.76 -2.43 -1.28
C SER A 253 7.84 -1.41 -0.92
N GLU A 254 7.92 -1.02 0.35
CA GLU A 254 8.87 -0.02 0.84
C GLU A 254 10.30 -0.57 0.84
N GLY A 255 10.45 -1.84 1.22
CA GLY A 255 11.73 -2.51 1.29
C GLY A 255 12.46 -2.62 -0.04
N ARG A 256 11.73 -2.65 -1.17
CA ARG A 256 12.33 -2.63 -2.53
C ARG A 256 13.08 -1.32 -2.81
N LEU A 257 12.54 -0.18 -2.40
CA LEU A 257 13.21 1.11 -2.59
C LEU A 257 14.42 1.24 -1.67
N MET A 258 14.25 0.86 -0.39
CA MET A 258 15.32 0.90 0.59
C MET A 258 16.49 -0.01 0.23
N VAL A 259 16.25 -1.23 -0.27
CA VAL A 259 17.35 -2.13 -0.64
C VAL A 259 18.15 -1.59 -1.82
N LEU A 260 17.49 -0.94 -2.79
CA LEU A 260 18.16 -0.27 -3.91
C LEU A 260 19.00 0.92 -3.44
N GLU A 261 18.46 1.74 -2.54
CA GLU A 261 19.19 2.88 -1.96
C GLU A 261 20.40 2.41 -1.15
N LEU A 262 20.23 1.36 -0.34
CA LEU A 262 21.31 0.73 0.44
C LEU A 262 22.43 0.19 -0.47
N MET A 263 22.07 -0.49 -1.57
CA MET A 263 23.03 -0.94 -2.58
C MET A 263 23.74 0.24 -3.26
N GLY A 264 23.02 1.33 -3.54
CA GLY A 264 23.59 2.57 -4.08
C GLY A 264 24.63 3.19 -3.16
N TYR A 265 24.34 3.28 -1.86
CA TYR A 265 25.32 3.76 -0.87
C TYR A 265 26.52 2.82 -0.74
N LEU A 266 26.31 1.50 -0.75
CA LEU A 266 27.39 0.52 -0.69
C LEU A 266 28.32 0.64 -1.92
N ALA A 267 27.76 0.82 -3.11
CA ALA A 267 28.54 1.08 -4.32
C ALA A 267 29.34 2.39 -4.21
N SER A 268 28.74 3.43 -3.63
CA SER A 268 29.40 4.72 -3.37
C SER A 268 30.55 4.59 -2.37
N PHE A 269 30.38 3.80 -1.30
CA PHE A 269 31.42 3.47 -0.34
C PHE A 269 32.63 2.84 -1.03
N TYR A 270 32.43 1.78 -1.84
CA TYR A 270 33.53 1.14 -2.55
C TYR A 270 34.20 2.07 -3.55
N ARG A 271 33.43 2.87 -4.29
CA ARG A 271 33.98 3.88 -5.20
C ARG A 271 34.90 4.85 -4.46
N LYS A 272 34.48 5.35 -3.28
CA LYS A 272 35.29 6.24 -2.44
C LYS A 272 36.55 5.54 -1.91
N TYR A 273 36.41 4.31 -1.44
CA TYR A 273 37.51 3.52 -0.86
C TYR A 273 38.61 3.21 -1.89
N TYR A 274 38.23 2.82 -3.11
CA TYR A 274 39.20 2.46 -4.17
C TYR A 274 39.75 3.67 -4.94
N ILE A 275 38.98 4.76 -5.12
CA ILE A 275 39.52 6.02 -5.68
C ILE A 275 40.44 6.73 -4.67
N GLY A 276 40.20 6.58 -3.36
CA GLY A 276 41.13 7.04 -2.33
C GLY A 276 42.49 6.33 -2.41
N LEU A 277 42.52 5.05 -2.77
CA LEU A 277 43.75 4.28 -2.98
C LEU A 277 44.49 4.66 -4.29
N SER A 278 43.77 5.05 -5.35
CA SER A 278 44.41 5.47 -6.61
C SER A 278 45.11 6.83 -6.48
N THR A 279 44.64 7.73 -5.61
CA THR A 279 45.31 9.00 -5.33
C THR A 279 46.58 8.85 -4.46
N LEU A 280 46.62 7.86 -3.57
CA LEU A 280 47.83 7.51 -2.79
C LEU A 280 48.96 6.91 -3.64
N ASN A 281 48.64 6.14 -4.68
CA ASN A 281 49.65 5.49 -5.53
C ASN A 281 50.26 6.40 -6.62
N ILE A 282 49.74 7.62 -6.81
CA ILE A 282 50.30 8.58 -7.78
C ILE A 282 51.43 9.41 -7.14
N ILE A 283 51.50 9.50 -5.81
CA ILE A 283 52.48 10.36 -5.09
C ILE A 283 53.74 9.56 -4.67
N SER A 284 53.72 8.22 -4.68
CA SER A 284 54.84 7.40 -4.18
C SER A 284 55.89 6.99 -5.21
N LYS A 285 55.81 7.45 -6.47
CA LYS A 285 56.78 7.07 -7.54
C LYS A 285 57.58 8.22 -8.18
N SER A 286 57.48 9.46 -7.70
CA SER A 286 58.21 10.60 -8.29
C SER A 286 59.45 11.08 -7.54
N ASP A 287 59.86 10.47 -6.41
CA ASP A 287 60.99 10.97 -5.59
C ASP A 287 62.19 10.01 -5.44
N GLN A 288 62.41 9.10 -6.39
CA GLN A 288 63.69 8.38 -6.50
C GLN A 288 64.25 8.43 -7.92
N GLN A 289 64.62 9.63 -8.37
CA GLN A 289 65.67 9.86 -9.36
C GLN A 289 66.05 11.34 -9.35
N LYS A 290 66.89 11.73 -8.39
CA LYS A 290 67.85 12.83 -8.53
C LYS A 290 68.94 12.68 -7.48
#